data_AF-A0A8B6GMS0-F1
#
_entry.id   AF-A0A8B6GMS0-F1
#
_cell.length_a   1.000
_cell.length_b   1.000
_cell.length_c   1.000
_cell.angle_alpha   90.00
_cell.angle_beta   90.00
_cell.angle_gamma   90.00
#
_symmetry.space_group_name_H-M   'P 1'
#
loop_
_entity.id
_entity.type
_entity.pdbx_description
1 polymer ?
#
loop_
_entity_poly.entity_id
_entity_poly.type
_entity_poly.pdbx_seq_one_letter_code
_entity_poly.pdbx_strand_id
1 'polypeptide(L)'
;MAFDAGKFLKTPDLEGFDNLKKEELVLLAKHLKLDFKVSMRKQFIKNLVIDKVVDAEILGEEALELKEELEMKERLEMEKIKEKEDELKLKQAGLEMRERLEMEKLKLEMVKEESNTKVQSKSEYFDAAKNIRLVPRFCEKNSR
;
A
#
# COMPACT_ATOMS: atom_id res chain seq x y z
N MET A 1 38.78 -9.91 -16.92
CA MET A 1 38.85 -10.72 -18.15
C MET A 1 37.63 -10.37 -18.98
N ALA A 2 37.79 -10.03 -20.26
CA ALA A 2 36.64 -9.76 -21.13
C ALA A 2 35.95 -11.08 -21.47
N PHE A 3 34.64 -11.17 -21.24
CA PHE A 3 33.83 -12.31 -21.66
C PHE A 3 33.82 -12.42 -23.19
N ASP A 4 34.04 -13.62 -23.72
CA ASP A 4 34.04 -13.89 -25.15
C ASP A 4 32.89 -14.85 -25.50
N ALA A 5 31.85 -14.28 -26.10
CA ALA A 5 30.64 -15.00 -26.50
C ALA A 5 30.94 -16.14 -27.49
N GLY A 6 31.93 -15.97 -28.37
CA GLY A 6 32.25 -16.97 -29.39
C GLY A 6 32.99 -18.17 -28.83
N LYS A 7 33.73 -18.00 -27.73
CA LYS A 7 34.33 -19.11 -26.98
C LYS A 7 33.29 -19.84 -26.13
N PHE A 8 32.42 -19.07 -25.47
CA PHE A 8 31.37 -19.62 -24.62
C PHE A 8 30.42 -20.56 -25.39
N LEU A 9 30.01 -20.18 -26.61
CA LEU A 9 29.13 -21.01 -27.44
C LEU A 9 29.77 -22.32 -27.94
N LYS A 10 31.11 -22.47 -27.87
CA LYS A 10 31.80 -23.71 -28.26
C LYS A 10 31.87 -24.74 -27.15
N THR A 11 31.88 -24.27 -25.90
CA THR A 11 31.83 -25.10 -24.70
C THR A 11 30.77 -24.50 -23.78
N PRO A 12 29.49 -24.71 -24.12
CA PRO A 12 28.40 -24.14 -23.36
C PRO A 12 28.33 -24.84 -22.00
N ASP A 13 28.48 -24.07 -20.93
CA ASP A 13 28.37 -24.55 -19.55
C ASP A 13 27.13 -23.94 -18.91
N LEU A 14 26.29 -24.79 -18.32
CA LEU A 14 24.98 -24.41 -17.76
C LEU A 14 25.15 -23.56 -16.50
N GLU A 15 26.09 -23.92 -15.61
CA GLU A 15 26.43 -23.14 -14.42
C GLU A 15 27.08 -21.80 -14.80
N GLY A 16 28.00 -21.82 -15.76
CA GLY A 16 28.60 -20.62 -16.33
C GLY A 16 27.54 -19.68 -16.92
N PHE A 17 26.54 -20.24 -17.61
CA PHE A 17 25.43 -19.48 -18.19
C PHE A 17 24.55 -18.82 -17.12
N ASP A 18 24.22 -19.55 -16.06
CA ASP A 18 23.36 -19.05 -14.99
C ASP A 18 23.97 -17.81 -14.29
N ASN A 19 25.29 -17.85 -14.13
CA ASN A 19 26.09 -16.82 -13.47
C ASN A 19 26.44 -15.61 -14.34
N LEU A 20 26.14 -15.62 -15.65
CA LEU A 20 26.48 -14.52 -16.56
C LEU A 20 25.87 -13.19 -16.10
N LYS A 21 26.63 -12.11 -16.23
CA LYS A 21 26.15 -10.74 -15.96
C LYS A 21 25.28 -10.25 -17.11
N LYS A 22 24.47 -9.22 -16.84
CA LYS A 22 23.60 -8.61 -17.86
C LYS A 22 24.40 -8.14 -19.09
N GLU A 23 25.57 -7.54 -18.88
CA GLU A 23 26.44 -7.07 -19.96
C GLU A 23 26.93 -8.22 -20.84
N GLU A 24 27.26 -9.37 -20.24
CA GLU A 24 27.74 -10.57 -20.92
C GLU A 24 26.61 -11.24 -21.70
N LEU A 25 25.41 -11.31 -21.13
CA LEU A 25 24.19 -11.75 -21.83
C LEU A 25 23.85 -10.85 -23.02
N VAL A 26 24.05 -9.54 -22.89
CA VAL A 26 23.87 -8.58 -23.99
C VAL A 26 24.89 -8.82 -25.10
N LEU A 27 26.16 -9.10 -24.76
CA LEU A 27 27.18 -9.45 -25.74
C LEU A 27 26.86 -10.76 -26.45
N LEU A 28 26.37 -11.76 -25.71
CA LEU A 28 25.98 -13.04 -26.27
C LEU A 28 24.75 -12.91 -27.18
N ALA A 29 23.72 -12.16 -26.75
CA ALA A 29 22.54 -11.87 -27.56
C ALA A 29 22.89 -11.10 -28.84
N LYS A 30 23.85 -10.15 -28.79
CA LYS A 30 24.38 -9.50 -29.99
C LYS A 30 25.09 -10.49 -30.91
N HIS A 31 25.87 -11.41 -30.34
CA HIS A 31 26.60 -12.40 -31.14
C HIS A 31 25.65 -13.36 -31.87
N LEU A 32 24.57 -13.76 -31.20
CA LEU A 32 23.49 -14.59 -31.72
C LEU A 32 22.50 -13.82 -32.63
N LYS A 33 22.71 -12.51 -32.83
CA LYS A 33 21.86 -11.61 -33.62
C LYS A 33 20.39 -11.62 -33.16
N LEU A 34 20.17 -11.60 -31.85
CA LEU A 34 18.84 -11.53 -31.26
C LEU A 34 18.34 -10.08 -31.21
N ASP A 35 17.05 -9.90 -31.43
CA ASP A 35 16.38 -8.63 -31.19
C ASP A 35 16.07 -8.51 -29.69
N PHE A 36 16.86 -7.69 -29.00
CA PHE A 36 16.66 -7.37 -27.59
C PHE A 36 16.81 -5.87 -27.35
N LYS A 37 16.13 -5.36 -26.32
CA LYS A 37 16.27 -3.98 -25.86
C LYS A 37 17.15 -3.96 -24.61
N VAL A 38 18.19 -3.12 -24.59
CA VAL A 38 19.13 -3.01 -23.45
C VAL A 38 18.43 -2.67 -22.13
N SER A 39 17.27 -1.98 -22.20
CA SER A 39 16.44 -1.66 -21.03
C SER A 39 15.70 -2.87 -20.45
N MET A 40 15.66 -4.02 -21.13
CA MET A 40 15.02 -5.24 -20.62
C MET A 40 15.72 -5.73 -19.34
N ARG A 41 14.95 -6.40 -18.47
CA ARG A 41 15.51 -7.06 -17.28
C ARG A 41 16.44 -8.19 -17.70
N LYS A 42 17.43 -8.49 -16.86
CA LYS A 42 18.43 -9.55 -17.10
C LYS A 42 17.77 -10.88 -17.49
N GLN A 43 16.72 -11.28 -16.77
CA GLN A 43 16.00 -12.53 -17.01
C GLN A 43 15.37 -12.61 -18.40
N PHE A 44 14.76 -11.52 -18.90
CA PHE A 44 14.18 -11.52 -20.24
C PHE A 44 15.23 -11.71 -21.34
N ILE A 45 16.39 -11.06 -21.21
CA ILE A 45 17.51 -11.24 -22.15
C ILE A 45 18.05 -12.67 -22.05
N LYS A 46 18.12 -13.22 -20.83
CA LYS A 46 18.54 -14.59 -20.58
C LYS A 46 17.58 -15.60 -21.23
N ASN A 47 16.27 -15.41 -21.08
CA ASN A 47 15.25 -16.28 -21.68
C ASN A 47 15.33 -16.27 -23.21
N LEU A 48 15.48 -15.09 -23.83
CA LEU A 48 15.66 -14.96 -25.29
C LEU A 48 16.90 -15.72 -25.79
N VAL A 49 17.97 -15.66 -25.00
CA VAL A 49 19.20 -16.38 -25.29
C VAL A 49 19.02 -17.88 -25.13
N ILE A 50 18.41 -18.35 -24.03
CA ILE A 50 18.11 -19.77 -23.80
C ILE A 50 17.33 -20.34 -24.98
N ASP A 51 16.23 -19.68 -25.37
CA ASP A 51 15.37 -20.16 -26.45
C ASP A 51 16.16 -20.38 -27.75
N LYS A 52 17.11 -19.47 -28.05
CA LYS A 52 17.92 -19.55 -29.27
C LYS A 52 19.09 -20.51 -29.20
N VAL A 53 19.68 -20.70 -28.02
CA VAL A 53 20.76 -21.66 -27.79
C VAL A 53 20.20 -23.09 -27.75
N VAL A 54 18.97 -23.27 -27.24
CA VAL A 54 18.22 -24.52 -27.30
C VAL A 54 17.73 -24.81 -28.73
N ASP A 55 17.17 -23.82 -29.43
CA ASP A 55 16.81 -23.95 -30.87
C ASP A 55 18.01 -24.36 -31.74
N ALA A 56 19.22 -23.95 -31.35
CA ALA A 56 20.46 -24.26 -32.06
C ALA A 56 21.08 -25.61 -31.63
N GLU A 57 20.42 -26.37 -30.75
CA GLU A 57 20.91 -27.62 -30.14
C GLU A 57 22.28 -27.47 -29.45
N ILE A 58 22.65 -26.24 -29.04
CA ILE A 58 23.92 -25.95 -28.37
C ILE A 58 23.84 -26.30 -26.88
N LEU A 59 22.67 -26.10 -26.27
CA LEU A 59 22.36 -26.56 -24.91
C LEU A 59 21.19 -27.55 -24.97
N GLY A 60 21.22 -28.57 -24.12
CA GLY A 60 20.14 -29.54 -23.99
C GLY A 60 18.88 -28.95 -23.34
N GLU A 61 17.80 -29.74 -23.32
CA GLU A 61 16.49 -29.39 -22.73
C GLU A 61 16.59 -28.97 -21.25
N GLU A 62 17.66 -29.35 -20.55
CA GLU A 62 18.00 -28.90 -19.19
C GLU A 62 18.01 -27.36 -19.04
N ALA A 63 18.34 -26.62 -20.10
CA ALA A 63 18.30 -25.16 -20.09
C ALA A 63 16.87 -24.58 -20.09
N LEU A 64 15.89 -25.33 -20.61
CA LEU A 64 14.47 -24.95 -20.56
C LEU A 64 13.90 -25.20 -19.17
N GLU A 65 14.30 -26.28 -18.49
CA GLU A 65 13.86 -26.57 -17.12
C GLU A 65 14.27 -25.45 -16.15
N LEU A 66 15.50 -24.93 -16.30
CA LEU A 66 15.97 -23.75 -15.54
C LEU A 66 15.13 -22.49 -15.79
N LYS A 67 14.68 -22.28 -17.03
CA LYS A 67 13.80 -21.16 -17.38
C LYS A 67 12.46 -21.29 -16.67
N GLU A 68 11.86 -22.48 -16.69
CA GLU A 68 10.58 -22.73 -16.02
C GLU A 68 10.68 -22.58 -14.50
N GLU A 69 11.75 -23.09 -13.87
CA GLU A 69 11.95 -22.96 -12.43
C GLU A 69 12.11 -21.49 -12.01
N LEU A 70 12.86 -20.71 -12.77
CA LEU A 70 13.05 -19.27 -12.51
C LEU A 70 11.75 -18.49 -12.72
N GLU A 71 10.98 -18.79 -13.76
CA GLU A 71 9.67 -18.16 -14.00
C GLU A 71 8.66 -18.52 -12.90
N MET A 72 8.65 -19.77 -12.43
CA MET A 72 7.81 -20.21 -11.33
C MET A 72 8.17 -19.47 -10.03
N LYS A 73 9.46 -19.29 -9.76
CA LYS A 73 9.94 -18.55 -8.59
C LYS A 73 9.54 -17.07 -8.64
N GLU A 74 9.66 -16.41 -9.79
CA GLU A 74 9.24 -15.01 -9.97
C GLU A 74 7.72 -14.84 -9.79
N ARG A 75 6.92 -15.80 -10.29
CA ARG A 75 5.47 -15.81 -10.06
C ARG A 75 5.13 -15.94 -8.58
N LEU A 76 5.82 -16.83 -7.87
CA LEU A 76 5.58 -17.10 -6.45
C LEU A 76 6.01 -15.92 -5.56
N GLU A 77 7.05 -15.18 -5.95
CA GLU A 77 7.42 -13.93 -5.31
C GLU A 77 6.39 -12.81 -5.55
N MET A 78 5.90 -12.67 -6.79
CA MET A 78 4.82 -11.72 -7.11
C MET A 78 3.54 -12.00 -6.33
N GLU A 79 3.17 -13.27 -6.19
CA GLU A 79 1.99 -13.68 -5.42
C GLU A 79 2.14 -13.35 -3.93
N LYS A 80 3.31 -13.62 -3.34
CA LYS A 80 3.64 -13.22 -1.96
C LYS A 80 3.58 -11.71 -1.74
N ILE A 81 4.00 -10.91 -2.72
CA ILE A 81 3.91 -9.44 -2.63
C ILE A 81 2.44 -9.02 -2.62
N LYS A 82 1.64 -9.59 -3.52
CA LYS A 82 0.21 -9.29 -3.63
C LYS A 82 -0.56 -9.66 -2.36
N GLU A 83 -0.29 -10.82 -1.77
CA GLU A 83 -0.88 -11.22 -0.49
C GLU A 83 -0.56 -10.23 0.63
N LYS A 84 0.69 -9.75 0.71
CA LYS A 84 1.08 -8.74 1.69
C LYS A 84 0.40 -7.39 1.46
N GLU A 85 0.23 -6.98 0.20
CA GLU A 85 -0.50 -5.77 -0.13
C GLU A 85 -1.97 -5.87 0.27
N ASP A 86 -2.61 -7.01 -0.01
CA ASP A 86 -4.01 -7.26 0.38
C ASP A 86 -4.16 -7.31 1.91
N GLU A 87 -3.21 -7.91 2.64
CA GLU A 87 -3.19 -7.93 4.11
C GLU A 87 -3.08 -6.51 4.68
N LEU A 88 -2.17 -5.69 4.15
CA LEU A 88 -2.00 -4.30 4.56
C LEU A 88 -3.26 -3.46 4.29
N LYS A 89 -3.89 -3.68 3.14
CA LYS A 89 -5.12 -2.98 2.75
C LYS A 89 -6.28 -3.37 3.66
N LEU A 90 -6.41 -4.64 4.01
CA LEU A 90 -7.43 -5.11 4.96
C LEU A 90 -7.21 -4.51 6.35
N LYS A 91 -5.95 -4.44 6.80
CA LYS A 91 -5.59 -3.84 8.09
C LYS A 91 -5.88 -2.35 8.13
N GLN A 92 -5.58 -1.61 7.07
CA GLN A 92 -5.93 -0.19 6.95
C GLN A 92 -7.45 0.02 6.97
N ALA A 93 -8.20 -0.74 6.17
CA ALA A 93 -9.66 -0.67 6.17
C ALA A 93 -10.27 -0.96 7.56
N GLY A 94 -9.71 -1.93 8.29
CA GLY A 94 -10.13 -2.24 9.66
C GLY A 94 -9.87 -1.10 10.65
N LEU A 95 -8.74 -0.41 10.52
CA LEU A 95 -8.42 0.76 11.34
C LEU A 95 -9.34 1.95 11.01
N GLU A 96 -9.55 2.25 9.73
CA GLU A 96 -10.46 3.32 9.29
C GLU A 96 -11.90 3.08 9.78
N MET A 97 -12.37 1.83 9.72
CA MET A 97 -13.69 1.48 10.23
C MET A 97 -13.80 1.68 11.75
N ARG A 98 -12.75 1.33 12.49
CA ARG A 98 -12.69 1.53 13.95
C ARG A 98 -12.72 3.02 14.30
N GLU A 99 -11.90 3.82 13.64
CA GLU A 99 -11.88 5.28 13.84
C GLU A 99 -13.24 5.92 13.52
N ARG A 100 -13.91 5.46 12.45
CA ARG A 100 -15.27 5.93 12.13
C ARG A 100 -16.27 5.62 13.24
N LEU A 101 -16.24 4.41 13.78
CA LEU A 101 -17.13 4.00 14.87
C LEU A 101 -16.84 4.79 16.16
N GLU A 102 -15.57 5.06 16.47
CA GLU A 102 -15.18 5.88 17.62
C GLU A 102 -15.66 7.34 17.46
N MET A 103 -15.44 7.93 16.29
CA MET A 103 -15.93 9.28 15.98
C MET A 103 -17.45 9.39 16.02
N GLU A 104 -18.17 8.36 15.56
CA GLU A 104 -19.63 8.32 15.63
C GLU A 104 -20.13 8.21 17.08
N LYS A 105 -19.49 7.39 17.91
CA LYS A 105 -19.80 7.30 19.35
C LYS A 105 -19.58 8.64 20.06
N LEU A 106 -18.45 9.30 19.82
CA LEU A 106 -18.15 10.62 20.37
C LEU A 106 -19.22 11.65 19.96
N LYS A 107 -19.63 11.68 18.69
CA LYS A 107 -20.70 12.56 18.22
C LYS A 107 -22.03 12.30 18.94
N LEU A 108 -22.40 11.03 19.11
CA LEU A 108 -23.62 10.65 19.83
C LEU A 108 -23.58 11.09 21.31
N GLU A 109 -22.41 11.00 21.94
CA GLU A 109 -22.20 11.42 23.33
C GLU A 109 -22.32 12.95 23.48
N MET A 110 -21.71 13.73 22.58
CA MET A 110 -21.86 15.19 22.54
C MET A 110 -23.33 15.62 22.38
N VAL A 111 -24.08 14.99 21.48
CA VAL A 111 -25.52 15.31 21.29
C VAL A 111 -26.34 14.98 22.55
N LYS A 112 -26.00 13.89 23.26
CA LYS A 112 -26.65 13.56 24.54
C LYS A 112 -26.36 14.61 25.61
N GLU A 113 -25.12 15.05 25.74
CA GLU A 113 -24.74 16.10 26.71
C GLU A 113 -25.40 17.45 26.39
N GLU A 114 -25.47 17.84 25.12
CA GLU A 114 -26.18 19.05 24.67
C GLU A 114 -27.69 18.97 24.96
N SER A 115 -28.29 17.79 24.84
CA SER A 115 -29.70 17.60 25.19
C SER A 115 -29.94 17.64 26.71
N ASN A 116 -29.01 17.15 27.54
CA ASN A 116 -29.11 17.25 29.01
C ASN A 116 -28.97 18.69 29.52
N THR A 117 -28.07 19.48 28.95
CA THR A 117 -27.88 20.91 29.32
C THR A 117 -29.06 21.79 28.88
N LYS A 118 -29.77 21.44 27.80
CA LYS A 118 -31.04 22.09 27.40
C LYS A 118 -32.23 21.75 28.31
N VAL A 119 -32.20 20.64 29.04
CA VAL A 119 -33.26 20.27 29.99
C VAL A 119 -33.07 20.98 31.33
N GLN A 120 -31.83 21.20 31.77
CA GLN A 120 -31.54 21.97 32.99
C GLN A 120 -31.82 23.49 32.88
N SER A 121 -31.93 24.02 31.66
CA SER A 121 -32.26 25.44 31.43
C SER A 121 -33.77 25.73 31.32
N LYS A 122 -34.64 24.73 31.51
CA LYS A 122 -36.08 24.95 31.61
C LYS A 122 -36.53 25.14 33.05
N SER A 123 -36.65 26.41 33.40
CA SER A 123 -37.60 27.01 34.35
C SER A 123 -37.25 27.03 35.84
N GLU A 124 -36.24 27.81 36.21
CA GLU A 124 -36.49 28.73 37.32
C GLU A 124 -37.29 29.92 36.74
N TYR A 125 -38.61 29.80 36.79
CA TYR A 125 -39.52 30.90 36.45
C TYR A 125 -39.20 32.08 37.38
N PHE A 126 -38.57 33.12 36.84
CA PHE A 126 -38.25 34.33 37.59
C PHE A 126 -39.55 35.09 37.91
N ASP A 127 -40.08 34.84 39.10
CA ASP A 127 -41.25 35.53 39.61
C ASP A 127 -40.85 36.89 40.19
N ALA A 128 -41.01 37.94 39.37
CA ALA A 128 -40.71 39.31 39.77
C ALA A 128 -41.52 39.76 40.99
N ALA A 129 -42.72 39.22 41.22
CA ALA A 129 -43.56 39.59 42.37
C ALA A 129 -42.92 39.22 43.72
N LYS A 130 -42.05 38.19 43.73
CA LYS A 130 -41.32 37.78 44.95
C LYS A 130 -40.20 38.74 45.35
N ASN A 131 -39.77 39.62 44.45
CA ASN A 131 -38.63 40.52 44.67
C ASN A 131 -39.01 42.01 44.71
N ILE A 132 -40.30 42.36 44.58
CA ILE A 132 -40.76 43.74 44.73
C ILE A 132 -40.92 44.03 46.23
N ARG A 133 -40.04 44.87 46.79
CA ARG A 133 -40.24 45.43 48.13
C ARG A 133 -41.25 46.56 48.06
N LEU A 134 -42.44 46.32 48.62
CA LEU A 134 -43.46 47.37 48.79
C LEU A 134 -42.90 48.46 49.71
N VAL A 135 -42.75 49.66 49.16
CA VAL A 135 -42.32 50.84 49.90
C VAL A 135 -43.39 51.16 50.96
N PRO A 136 -43.02 51.50 52.21
CA PRO A 136 -43.98 51.87 53.25
C PRO A 136 -44.93 52.96 52.74
N ARG A 137 -46.21 52.84 53.12
CA ARG A 137 -47.23 53.82 52.71
C ARG A 137 -46.79 55.22 53.14
N PHE A 138 -46.69 56.11 52.17
CA PHE A 138 -46.35 57.50 52.39
C PHE A 138 -47.48 58.17 53.19
N CYS A 139 -47.15 58.74 54.35
CA CYS A 139 -48.06 59.55 55.14
C CYS A 139 -47.62 61.01 55.02
N GLU A 140 -48.36 61.79 54.24
CA GLU A 140 -48.16 63.23 54.12
C GLU A 140 -48.56 63.89 55.45
N LYS A 141 -47.57 64.41 56.20
CA LYS A 141 -47.85 65.23 57.38
C LYS A 141 -48.25 66.60 56.87
N ASN A 142 -49.53 66.96 57.00
CA ASN A 142 -50.03 68.31 56.76
C ASN A 142 -49.19 69.31 57.56
N SER A 143 -48.28 70.03 56.88
CA SER A 143 -47.64 71.21 57.43
C SER A 143 -48.66 72.35 57.34
N ARG A 144 -49.00 72.90 58.49
CA ARG A 144 -49.68 74.21 58.60
C ARG A 144 -48.79 75.31 58.02
#